data_AF-A0A7G6XYK0-F1
#
_entry.id   AF-A0A7G6XYK0-F1
#
_cell.length_a   1.000
_cell.length_b   1.000
_cell.length_c   1.000
_cell.angle_alpha   90.00
_cell.angle_beta   90.00
_cell.angle_gamma   90.00
#
_symmetry.space_group_name_H-M   'P 1'
#
loop_
_entity.id
_entity.type
_entity.pdbx_description
1 polymer ?
#
loop_
_entity_poly.entity_id
_entity_poly.type
_entity_poly.pdbx_seq_one_letter_code
_entity_poly.pdbx_strand_id
1 'polypeptide(L)'
;MAARERNYCLLLNPTKYNRNAGCRRHDNLYGINGGGSEWQRWSVDRQFLQTMRANGDPMALPSYLACVVFGWFFWNYHTAPWPWRGQLLRRFVKARG
;
A
#
# COMPACT_ATOMS: atom_id res chain seq x y z
N MET A 1 16.49 -13.54 22.21
CA MET A 1 15.37 -12.61 21.97
C MET A 1 14.76 -12.97 20.64
N ALA A 2 13.53 -13.52 20.61
CA ALA A 2 12.87 -13.79 19.34
C ALA A 2 12.72 -12.46 18.59
N ALA A 3 13.22 -12.39 17.35
CA ALA A 3 13.10 -11.19 16.53
C ALA A 3 11.61 -10.85 16.43
N ARG A 4 11.19 -9.71 16.98
CA ARG A 4 9.81 -9.25 16.87
C ARG A 4 9.51 -9.08 15.39
N GLU A 5 8.59 -9.89 14.87
CA GLU A 5 8.21 -9.84 13.47
C GLU A 5 7.78 -8.40 13.12
N ARG A 6 8.31 -7.87 12.00
CA ARG A 6 8.00 -6.52 11.56
C ARG A 6 6.50 -6.43 11.29
N ASN A 7 5.84 -5.42 11.88
CA ASN A 7 4.45 -5.12 11.59
C ASN A 7 4.38 -4.32 10.28
N TYR A 8 3.78 -4.93 9.26
CA TYR A 8 3.56 -4.30 7.96
C TYR A 8 2.18 -3.63 7.86
N CYS A 9 1.26 -3.93 8.77
CA CYS A 9 -0.09 -3.38 8.71
C CYS A 9 -0.22 -2.13 9.59
N LEU A 10 -0.46 -0.97 8.96
CA LEU A 10 -0.84 0.24 9.67
C LEU A 10 -2.31 0.13 10.14
N LEU A 11 -2.59 0.45 11.40
CA LEU A 11 -3.95 0.51 11.99
C LEU A 11 -4.74 -0.81 12.04
N LEU A 12 -4.13 -1.94 11.68
CA LEU A 12 -4.73 -3.28 11.78
C LEU A 12 -3.89 -4.17 12.67
N ASN A 13 -4.52 -5.12 13.35
CA ASN A 13 -3.80 -6.15 14.10
C ASN A 13 -3.16 -7.15 13.11
N PRO A 14 -1.83 -7.26 13.04
CA PRO A 14 -1.12 -8.10 12.06
C PRO A 14 -1.28 -9.61 12.31
N THR A 15 -1.60 -10.04 13.53
CA THR A 15 -1.67 -11.47 13.88
C THR A 15 -2.98 -12.14 13.48
N LYS A 16 -3.98 -11.37 13.05
CA LYS A 16 -5.29 -11.89 12.65
C LYS A 16 -5.36 -12.09 11.13
N TYR A 17 -6.08 -13.12 10.69
CA TYR A 17 -6.42 -13.36 9.28
C TYR A 17 -5.23 -13.30 8.31
N ASN A 18 -4.03 -13.67 8.78
CA ASN A 18 -2.78 -13.59 8.02
C ASN A 18 -2.52 -12.19 7.39
N ARG A 19 -2.96 -11.12 8.08
CA ARG A 19 -2.84 -9.74 7.62
C ARG A 19 -1.40 -9.33 7.40
N ASN A 20 -0.48 -9.71 8.29
CA ASN A 20 0.92 -9.29 8.18
C ASN A 20 1.56 -9.72 6.86
N ALA A 21 1.28 -10.95 6.39
CA ALA A 21 1.75 -11.43 5.10
C ALA A 21 1.11 -10.69 3.92
N GLY A 22 -0.20 -10.39 4.02
CA GLY A 22 -0.93 -9.60 3.03
C GLY A 22 -0.39 -8.18 2.91
N CYS A 23 -0.21 -7.48 4.03
CA CYS A 23 0.37 -6.13 4.09
C CYS A 23 1.82 -6.14 3.61
N ARG A 24 2.62 -7.15 3.99
CA ARG A 24 3.99 -7.29 3.48
C ARG A 24 4.03 -7.43 1.97
N ARG A 25 3.14 -8.25 1.39
CA ARG A 25 3.04 -8.42 -0.07
C ARG A 25 2.59 -7.12 -0.74
N HIS A 26 1.62 -6.42 -0.16
CA HIS A 26 1.13 -5.14 -0.65
C HIS A 26 2.24 -4.07 -0.63
N ASP A 27 2.93 -3.90 0.50
CA ASP A 27 4.09 -3.01 0.66
C ASP A 27 5.23 -3.35 -0.32
N ASN A 28 5.52 -4.64 -0.49
CA ASN A 28 6.52 -5.10 -1.45
C ASN A 28 6.10 -4.76 -2.89
N LEU A 29 4.82 -4.90 -3.26
CA LEU A 29 4.36 -4.52 -4.59
C LEU A 29 4.37 -2.99 -4.79
N TYR A 30 4.10 -2.23 -3.72
CA TYR A 30 4.32 -0.78 -3.67
C TYR A 30 5.82 -0.42 -3.84
N GLY A 31 6.74 -1.20 -3.28
CA GLY A 31 8.18 -0.88 -3.20
C GLY A 31 9.10 -1.50 -4.26
N ILE A 32 8.84 -2.72 -4.74
CA ILE A 32 9.73 -3.49 -5.64
C ILE A 32 9.87 -2.82 -7.02
N ASN A 33 8.81 -2.21 -7.53
CA ASN A 33 8.89 -1.47 -8.80
C ASN A 33 9.26 0.02 -8.61
N GLY A 34 9.52 0.43 -7.36
CA GLY A 34 9.84 1.81 -7.04
C GLY A 34 8.76 2.81 -7.47
N GLY A 35 7.53 2.34 -7.77
CA GLY A 35 6.47 3.14 -8.36
C GLY A 35 5.81 2.55 -9.62
N GLY A 36 4.89 3.32 -10.23
CA GLY A 36 4.12 2.89 -11.41
C GLY A 36 3.03 3.90 -11.84
N SER A 37 2.16 3.49 -12.77
CA SER A 37 0.97 4.25 -13.14
C SER A 37 -0.18 4.04 -12.14
N GLU A 38 -1.20 4.89 -12.20
CA GLU A 38 -2.40 4.73 -11.38
C GLU A 38 -3.07 3.37 -11.59
N TRP A 39 -3.13 2.90 -12.83
CA TRP A 39 -3.65 1.58 -13.16
C TRP A 39 -2.92 0.45 -12.43
N GLN A 40 -1.59 0.56 -12.28
CA GLN A 40 -0.81 -0.43 -11.53
C GLN A 40 -1.11 -0.36 -10.03
N ARG A 41 -1.27 0.83 -9.45
CA ARG A 41 -1.71 0.99 -8.05
C ARG A 41 -3.06 0.30 -7.82
N TRP A 42 -4.04 0.57 -8.68
CA TRP A 42 -5.37 -0.02 -8.59
C TRP A 42 -5.32 -1.55 -8.70
N SER A 43 -4.47 -2.09 -9.58
CA SER A 43 -4.22 -3.53 -9.67
C SER A 43 -3.67 -4.11 -8.36
N VAL A 44 -2.71 -3.44 -7.73
CA VAL A 44 -2.13 -3.86 -6.45
C VAL A 44 -3.13 -3.79 -5.30
N ASP A 45 -3.92 -2.71 -5.21
CA ASP A 45 -4.96 -2.57 -4.18
C ASP A 45 -6.04 -3.66 -4.36
N ARG A 46 -6.43 -3.99 -5.60
CA ARG A 46 -7.37 -5.11 -5.86
C ARG A 46 -6.79 -6.47 -5.47
N GLN A 47 -5.51 -6.72 -5.72
CA GLN A 47 -4.85 -7.96 -5.28
C GLN A 47 -4.82 -8.07 -3.75
N PHE A 48 -4.66 -6.95 -3.05
CA PHE A 48 -4.77 -6.92 -1.59
C PHE A 48 -6.17 -7.25 -1.10
N LEU A 49 -7.21 -6.67 -1.71
CA LEU A 49 -8.61 -7.01 -1.43
C LEU A 49 -8.88 -8.51 -1.61
N GLN A 50 -8.43 -9.09 -2.74
CA GLN A 50 -8.59 -10.52 -3.02
C GLN A 50 -7.88 -11.39 -1.98
N THR A 51 -6.66 -11.01 -1.58
CA THR A 51 -5.88 -11.73 -0.56
C THR A 51 -6.59 -11.72 0.79
N MET A 52 -7.08 -10.56 1.23
CA MET A 52 -7.81 -10.44 2.49
C MET A 52 -9.14 -11.22 2.47
N ARG A 53 -9.86 -11.20 1.34
CA ARG A 53 -11.08 -12.00 1.16
C ARG A 53 -10.80 -13.50 1.20
N ALA A 54 -9.73 -13.96 0.57
CA ALA A 54 -9.31 -15.37 0.61
C ALA A 54 -9.00 -15.83 2.04
N ASN A 55 -8.53 -14.92 2.90
CA ASN A 55 -8.29 -15.17 4.32
C ASN A 55 -9.54 -14.99 5.21
N GLY A 56 -10.72 -14.70 4.64
CA GLY A 56 -11.95 -14.50 5.38
C GLY A 56 -11.97 -13.22 6.24
N ASP A 57 -11.18 -12.21 5.87
CA ASP A 57 -11.02 -11.02 6.69
C ASP A 57 -12.19 -10.03 6.52
N PRO A 58 -12.95 -9.70 7.59
CA PRO A 58 -14.02 -8.71 7.51
C PRO A 58 -13.52 -7.30 7.20
N MET A 59 -12.23 -7.02 7.44
CA MET A 59 -11.60 -5.72 7.12
C MET A 59 -11.19 -5.61 5.65
N ALA A 60 -11.40 -6.63 4.82
CA ALA A 60 -10.96 -6.62 3.42
C ALA A 60 -11.44 -5.39 2.64
N LEU A 61 -12.74 -5.07 2.73
CA LEU A 61 -13.32 -3.94 2.02
C LEU A 61 -12.96 -2.58 2.66
N PRO A 62 -13.08 -2.38 3.98
CA PRO A 62 -12.61 -1.16 4.64
C PRO A 62 -11.14 -0.84 4.34
N SER A 63 -10.25 -1.83 4.45
CA SER A 63 -8.82 -1.65 4.20
C SER A 63 -8.53 -1.35 2.74
N TYR A 64 -9.22 -2.01 1.80
CA TYR A 64 -9.12 -1.68 0.38
C TYR A 64 -9.54 -0.23 0.08
N LEU A 65 -10.67 0.22 0.61
CA LEU A 65 -11.13 1.60 0.42
C LEU A 65 -10.12 2.62 0.98
N ALA A 66 -9.55 2.34 2.16
CA ALA A 66 -8.49 3.16 2.72
C ALA A 66 -7.24 3.20 1.81
N CYS A 67 -6.81 2.07 1.25
CA CYS A 67 -5.69 2.02 0.29
C CYS A 67 -6.01 2.76 -1.02
N VAL A 68 -7.23 2.68 -1.53
CA VAL A 68 -7.61 3.42 -2.75
C VAL A 68 -7.64 4.93 -2.50
N VAL A 69 -8.18 5.37 -1.36
CA VAL A 69 -8.32 6.79 -1.02
C VAL A 69 -7.00 7.42 -0.58
N PHE A 70 -6.13 6.68 0.13
CA PHE A 70 -4.90 7.23 0.72
C PHE A 70 -3.60 6.64 0.14
N GLY A 71 -3.64 5.52 -0.58
CA GLY A 71 -2.44 4.83 -1.09
C GLY A 71 -1.68 5.64 -2.14
N TRP A 72 -2.34 6.56 -2.85
CA TRP A 72 -1.67 7.48 -3.76
C TRP A 72 -0.68 8.41 -3.04
N PHE A 73 -0.83 8.65 -1.73
CA PHE A 73 0.15 9.42 -0.95
C PHE A 73 1.48 8.68 -0.80
N PHE A 74 1.48 7.35 -0.77
CA PHE A 74 2.67 6.53 -0.53
C PHE A 74 3.27 5.93 -1.81
N TRP A 75 2.48 5.84 -2.89
CA TRP A 75 2.88 5.28 -4.18
C TRP A 75 3.73 6.26 -5.00
N ASN A 76 4.84 5.82 -5.61
CA ASN A 76 5.68 6.67 -6.46
C ASN A 76 5.21 6.59 -7.92
N TYR A 77 4.98 7.70 -8.62
CA TYR A 77 4.43 7.67 -9.99
C TYR A 77 5.48 8.00 -11.06
N HIS A 78 5.62 7.16 -12.09
CA HIS A 78 6.74 7.26 -13.05
C HIS A 78 6.41 7.99 -14.36
N THR A 79 5.16 8.01 -14.85
CA THR A 79 4.91 8.35 -16.28
C THR A 79 3.64 9.14 -16.65
N ALA A 80 2.77 9.65 -15.76
CA ALA A 80 1.51 10.27 -16.23
C ALA A 80 0.87 11.40 -15.37
N PRO A 81 0.02 12.27 -15.99
CA PRO A 81 -0.31 13.62 -15.55
C PRO A 81 -1.52 13.68 -14.58
N TRP A 82 -1.30 13.12 -13.37
CA TRP A 82 -2.07 13.25 -12.12
C TRP A 82 -3.14 12.20 -11.79
N PRO A 83 -3.07 11.68 -10.54
CA PRO A 83 -4.07 12.08 -9.52
C PRO A 83 -3.46 12.72 -8.24
N TRP A 84 -2.47 13.60 -8.39
CA TRP A 84 -1.89 14.41 -7.31
C TRP A 84 -0.52 13.97 -6.66
N ARG A 85 0.40 13.31 -7.46
CA ARG A 85 1.90 13.08 -7.37
C ARG A 85 2.38 12.47 -6.05
N GLY A 86 2.27 11.15 -6.00
CA GLY A 86 2.57 10.34 -4.84
C GLY A 86 4.04 10.25 -4.39
N GLN A 87 4.13 9.76 -3.15
CA GLN A 87 5.18 9.92 -2.15
C GLN A 87 5.23 11.32 -1.51
N LEU A 88 4.14 11.77 -0.86
CA LEU A 88 4.01 12.97 0.00
C LEU A 88 4.73 14.25 -0.50
N LEU A 89 4.62 14.64 -1.78
CA LEU A 89 5.45 15.71 -2.34
C LEU A 89 6.96 15.37 -2.31
N ARG A 90 7.38 14.20 -2.81
CA ARG A 90 8.79 13.90 -3.09
C ARG A 90 9.31 14.91 -4.11
N ARG A 91 9.86 16.00 -3.57
CA ARG A 91 10.56 17.14 -4.19
C ARG A 91 9.87 18.50 -4.17
N PHE A 92 8.63 18.70 -3.74
CA PHE A 92 8.17 20.11 -3.66
C PHE A 92 8.83 20.90 -2.51
N VAL A 93 9.44 20.22 -1.54
CA VAL A 93 10.20 20.86 -0.44
C VAL A 93 11.71 20.63 -0.53
N LYS A 94 12.17 19.55 -1.18
CA LYS A 94 13.61 19.25 -1.24
C LYS A 94 14.42 20.17 -2.17
N ALA A 95 13.78 21.02 -2.98
CA ALA A 95 14.44 21.91 -3.95
C ALA A 95 13.81 23.32 -3.97
N ARG A 96 13.49 23.88 -2.80
CA ARG A 96 13.38 25.34 -2.63
C ARG A 96 14.66 25.99 -2.10
N GLY A 97 15.73 25.20 -1.93
CA GLY A 97 17.06 25.70 -2.27
C GLY A 97 17.18 25.85 -3.79
#